data_AF-Q8C9F8-F1
#
_entry.id   AF-Q8C9F8-F1
#
_cell.length_a   1.000
_cell.length_b   1.000
_cell.length_c   1.000
_cell.angle_alpha   90.00
_cell.angle_beta   90.00
_cell.angle_gamma   90.00
#
_symmetry.space_group_name_H-M   'P 1'
#
loop_
_entity.id
_entity.type
_entity.pdbx_description
1 polymer ?
#
loop_
_entity_poly.entity_id
_entity_poly.type
_entity_poly.pdbx_seq_one_letter_code
_entity_poly.pdbx_strand_id
1 'polypeptide(L)'
;IGAFGREMLKRNIGVVVVGFPATPIIESRARFCLSAAHTKEILDTALKEIDEVGDLLQLKYSRHRLVPLLDRPFDETTYEETED
;
A
#
# COMPACT_ATOMS: atom_id res chain seq x y z
N ILE A 1 4.49 -4.12 11.77
CA ILE A 1 5.04 -3.43 10.57
C ILE A 1 6.45 -3.87 10.17
N GLY A 2 7.40 -4.12 11.08
CA GLY A 2 8.78 -4.51 10.71
C GLY A 2 8.92 -5.80 9.88
N ALA A 3 8.00 -6.77 10.05
CA ALA A 3 7.95 -7.97 9.22
C ALA A 3 7.67 -7.65 7.74
N PHE A 4 6.77 -6.70 7.47
CA PHE A 4 6.46 -6.23 6.12
C PHE A 4 7.70 -5.69 5.41
N GLY A 5 8.46 -4.82 6.08
CA GLY A 5 9.70 -4.27 5.50
C GLY A 5 10.74 -5.36 5.16
N ARG A 6 10.88 -6.40 5.99
CA ARG A 6 11.79 -7.52 5.72
C ARG A 6 11.33 -8.39 4.55
N GLU A 7 10.04 -8.67 4.45
CA GLU A 7 9.48 -9.47 3.35
C GLU A 7 9.56 -8.74 2.00
N MET A 8 9.36 -7.42 2.00
CA MET A 8 9.54 -6.59 0.80
C MET A 8 11.01 -6.51 0.38
N LEU A 9 11.94 -6.39 1.34
CA LEU A 9 13.37 -6.39 1.04
C LEU A 9 13.85 -7.71 0.40
N LYS A 10 13.34 -8.85 0.85
CA LYS A 10 13.62 -10.16 0.23
C LYS A 10 13.17 -10.23 -1.24
N ARG A 11 12.16 -9.44 -1.61
CA ARG A 11 11.62 -9.31 -2.98
C ARG A 11 12.28 -8.19 -3.77
N ASN A 12 13.37 -7.60 -3.25
CA ASN A 12 14.10 -6.47 -3.84
C ASN A 12 13.27 -5.19 -3.97
N ILE A 13 12.30 -4.97 -3.08
CA ILE A 13 11.51 -3.74 -3.03
C ILE A 13 11.81 -2.98 -1.74
N GLY A 14 12.36 -1.78 -1.87
CA GLY A 14 12.60 -0.88 -0.75
C GLY A 14 11.31 -0.20 -0.29
N VAL A 15 10.91 -0.39 0.96
CA VAL A 15 9.74 0.28 1.56
C VAL A 15 10.11 0.91 2.89
N VAL A 16 9.61 2.13 3.12
CA VAL A 16 9.77 2.82 4.40
C VAL A 16 8.68 2.33 5.35
N VAL A 17 9.06 1.59 6.39
CA VAL A 17 8.16 1.22 7.48
C VAL A 17 8.37 2.17 8.66
N VAL A 18 7.28 2.76 9.14
CA VAL A 18 7.30 3.79 10.19
C VAL A 18 6.53 3.27 11.40
N GLY A 19 7.08 3.54 12.59
CA GLY A 19 6.45 3.29 13.88
C GLY A 19 6.91 4.33 14.90
N PHE A 20 6.62 4.09 16.17
CA PHE A 20 7.05 4.96 17.27
C PHE A 20 8.57 5.21 17.25
N PRO A 21 9.06 6.46 17.42
CA PRO A 21 8.33 7.68 17.80
C PRO A 21 7.73 8.50 16.64
N ALA A 22 7.93 8.08 15.39
CA ALA A 22 7.50 8.86 14.21
C ALA A 22 5.99 8.78 13.94
N THR A 23 5.31 7.73 14.42
CA THR A 23 3.84 7.63 14.49
C THR A 23 3.42 7.06 15.86
N PRO A 24 2.18 7.30 16.32
CA PRO A 24 1.63 6.62 17.50
C PRO A 24 1.74 5.10 17.38
N ILE A 25 1.84 4.38 18.51
CA ILE A 25 2.08 2.92 18.54
C ILE A 25 1.04 2.16 17.68
N ILE A 26 -0.23 2.58 17.75
CA ILE A 26 -1.36 1.96 17.04
C ILE A 26 -1.44 2.33 15.55
N GLU A 27 -0.71 3.37 15.11
CA GLU A 27 -0.75 3.92 13.74
C GLU A 27 0.54 3.64 12.97
N SER A 28 1.19 2.52 13.27
CA SER A 28 2.35 2.07 12.49
C SER A 28 1.93 1.75 11.05
N ARG A 29 2.67 2.27 10.06
CA ARG A 29 2.31 2.16 8.65
C ARG A 29 3.52 2.03 7.73
N ALA A 30 3.29 1.54 6.52
CA ALA A 30 4.26 1.60 5.43
C ALA A 30 4.01 2.86 4.59
N ARG A 31 5.06 3.59 4.22
CA ARG A 31 5.01 4.77 3.34
C ARG A 31 5.63 4.40 1.99
N PHE A 32 4.84 4.49 0.94
CA PHE A 32 5.30 4.34 -0.44
C PHE A 32 5.62 5.71 -1.02
N CYS A 33 6.86 5.90 -1.44
CA CYS A 33 7.32 7.13 -2.07
C CYS A 33 7.35 6.92 -3.58
N LEU A 34 6.43 7.56 -4.29
CA LEU A 34 6.35 7.50 -5.74
C LEU A 34 7.07 8.69 -6.37
N SER A 35 7.49 8.49 -7.62
CA SER A 35 8.23 9.46 -8.44
C SER A 35 7.88 9.19 -9.91
N ALA A 36 7.93 10.20 -10.76
CA ALA A 36 7.70 10.09 -12.20
C ALA A 36 8.67 9.11 -12.91
N ALA A 37 9.79 8.75 -12.26
CA ALA A 37 10.73 7.76 -12.78
C ALA A 37 10.25 6.31 -12.64
N HIS A 38 9.19 6.03 -11.87
CA HIS A 38 8.66 4.68 -11.75
C HIS A 38 7.87 4.33 -13.01
N THR A 39 8.33 3.32 -13.75
CA THR A 39 7.61 2.81 -14.92
C THR A 39 6.40 2.01 -14.48
N LYS A 40 5.45 1.81 -15.40
CA LYS A 40 4.25 1.01 -15.16
C LYS A 40 4.59 -0.40 -14.68
N GLU A 41 5.61 -1.01 -15.27
CA GLU A 41 6.05 -2.38 -14.96
C GLU A 41 6.59 -2.49 -13.54
N ILE A 42 7.30 -1.45 -13.06
CA ILE A 42 7.77 -1.39 -11.67
C ILE A 42 6.57 -1.31 -10.73
N LEU A 43 5.57 -0.48 -11.06
CA LEU A 43 4.36 -0.35 -10.24
C LEU A 43 3.54 -1.64 -10.23
N ASP A 44 3.35 -2.28 -11.38
CA ASP A 44 2.62 -3.55 -11.51
C ASP A 44 3.32 -4.66 -10.69
N THR A 45 4.65 -4.70 -10.74
CA THR A 45 5.45 -5.63 -9.92
C THR A 45 5.30 -5.32 -8.43
N ALA A 46 5.40 -4.04 -8.04
CA ALA A 46 5.23 -3.65 -6.64
C ALA A 46 3.85 -4.02 -6.10
N LEU A 47 2.79 -3.79 -6.88
CA LEU A 47 1.42 -4.14 -6.50
C LEU A 47 1.26 -5.65 -6.27
N LYS A 48 1.78 -6.47 -7.17
CA LYS A 48 1.75 -7.93 -7.03
C LYS A 48 2.46 -8.39 -5.75
N GLU A 49 3.68 -7.92 -5.52
CA GLU A 49 4.45 -8.33 -4.35
C GLU A 49 3.84 -7.83 -3.03
N ILE A 50 3.28 -6.60 -3.02
CA ILE A 50 2.54 -6.07 -1.85
C ILE A 50 1.31 -6.93 -1.57
N ASP A 51 0.60 -7.37 -2.60
CA ASP A 51 -0.60 -8.20 -2.49
C ASP A 51 -0.25 -9.56 -1.85
N GLU A 52 0.79 -10.23 -2.34
CA GLU A 52 1.27 -11.50 -1.81
C GLU A 52 1.77 -11.38 -0.35
N VAL A 53 2.54 -10.34 -0.04
CA VAL A 53 3.02 -10.10 1.34
C VAL A 53 1.85 -9.74 2.26
N GLY A 54 0.87 -9.00 1.74
CA GLY A 54 -0.36 -8.67 2.45
C GLY A 54 -1.15 -9.89 2.87
N ASP A 55 -1.25 -10.90 1.99
CA ASP A 55 -1.89 -12.18 2.32
C ASP A 55 -1.03 -12.99 3.30
N LEU A 56 0.27 -13.09 3.07
CA LEU A 56 1.19 -13.84 3.94
C LEU A 56 1.15 -13.33 5.39
N LEU A 57 1.13 -12.01 5.58
CA LEU A 57 1.13 -11.37 6.88
C LEU A 57 -0.28 -11.04 7.40
N GLN A 58 -1.33 -11.42 6.66
CA GLN A 58 -2.74 -11.19 7.01
C GLN A 58 -3.05 -9.71 7.28
N LEU A 59 -2.55 -8.80 6.43
CA LEU A 59 -2.66 -7.35 6.60
C LEU A 59 -3.84 -6.70 5.85
N LYS A 60 -4.57 -7.46 5.05
CA LYS A 60 -5.68 -6.96 4.21
C LYS A 60 -7.00 -6.87 5.01
N TYR A 61 -7.10 -5.90 5.91
CA TYR A 61 -8.28 -5.72 6.78
C TYR A 61 -9.44 -4.94 6.12
N SER A 62 -9.21 -4.33 4.97
CA SER A 62 -10.23 -3.52 4.28
C SER A 62 -11.43 -4.38 3.90
N ARG A 63 -12.64 -3.90 4.22
CA ARG A 63 -13.91 -4.53 3.84
C ARG A 63 -14.48 -3.95 2.54
N HIS A 64 -13.79 -2.99 1.92
CA HIS A 64 -14.22 -2.41 0.66
C HIS A 64 -14.16 -3.47 -0.44
N ARG A 65 -15.28 -3.62 -1.15
CA ARG A 65 -15.36 -4.55 -2.28
C ARG A 65 -14.47 -4.02 -3.40
N LEU A 66 -13.62 -4.88 -3.95
CA LEU A 66 -12.91 -4.57 -5.20
C LEU A 66 -13.96 -4.48 -6.32
N VAL A 67 -14.24 -3.27 -6.77
CA VAL A 67 -15.03 -3.02 -7.98
C VAL A 67 -14.08 -3.12 -9.17
N PRO A 68 -14.35 -3.95 -10.19
CA PRO A 68 -13.53 -4.03 -11.39
C PRO A 68 -13.35 -2.65 -12.04
N LEU A 69 -12.14 -2.35 -12.50
CA LEU A 69 -11.77 -1.06 -13.10
C LEU A 69 -12.68 -0.60 -14.26
N LEU A 70 -13.34 -1.54 -14.94
CA LEU A 70 -14.28 -1.27 -16.04
C LEU A 70 -15.56 -0.54 -15.56
N ASP A 71 -15.91 -0.66 -14.28
CA ASP A 71 -17.12 -0.06 -13.70
C ASP A 71 -16.83 1.19 -12.87
N ARG A 72 -15.59 1.71 -12.86
CA ARG A 72 -15.30 2.99 -12.20
C ARG A 72 -15.62 4.13 -13.15
N PRO A 73 -16.66 4.96 -12.90
CA PRO A 73 -16.74 6.26 -13.51
C PRO A 73 -15.45 7.00 -13.19
N PHE A 74 -14.92 7.77 -14.15
CA PHE A 74 -13.80 8.67 -13.89
C PHE A 74 -14.35 9.80 -13.00
N ASP A 75 -14.43 9.55 -11.70
CA ASP A 75 -15.05 10.44 -10.74
C ASP A 75 -13.98 11.37 -10.16
N GLU A 76 -14.05 12.65 -10.54
CA GLU A 76 -13.18 13.72 -10.05
C GLU A 76 -13.30 13.95 -8.53
N THR A 77 -14.26 13.31 -7.84
CA THR A 77 -14.55 13.50 -6.41
C THR A 77 -13.68 12.68 -5.45
N THR A 78 -12.66 11.95 -5.92
CA THR A 78 -11.81 11.10 -5.03
C THR A 78 -11.00 11.90 -3.98
N TYR A 79 -11.08 13.24 -3.98
CA TYR A 79 -10.41 14.12 -3.02
C TYR A 79 -11.30 14.65 -1.88
N GLU A 80 -12.58 14.27 -1.81
CA GLU A 80 -13.44 14.66 -0.68
C GLU A 80 -13.94 13.45 0.11
N GLU A 81 -14.07 13.66 1.42
CA GLU A 81 -14.59 12.77 2.47
C GLU A 81 -13.59 11.86 3.21
N THR A 82 -12.94 12.45 4.22
CA THR A 82 -12.97 11.89 5.57
C THR A 82 -13.27 13.00 6.58
N GLU A 83 -14.55 13.33 6.73
CA GLU A 83 -15.11 13.78 8.02
C GLU A 83 -15.98 12.63 8.54
N ASP A 84 -15.42 11.86 9.48
CA ASP A 84 -16.07 11.20 10.63
C ASP A 84 -15.04 10.35 11.40
#